data_AF-A0A376WYZ1-F1
#
_entry.id   AF-A0A376WYZ1-F1
#
_cell.length_a   1.000
_cell.length_b   1.000
_cell.length_c   1.000
_cell.angle_alpha   90.00
_cell.angle_beta   90.00
_cell.angle_gamma   90.00
#
_symmetry.space_group_name_H-M   'P 1'
#
loop_
_entity.id
_entity.type
_entity.pdbx_description
1 polymer ?
#
loop_
_entity_poly.entity_id
_entity_poly.type
_entity_poly.pdbx_seq_one_letter_code
_entity_poly.pdbx_strand_id
1 'polypeptide(L)'
;MLLGRLANSAAGQKKAEQEVDGQRQVIAAQAFNINRFNQIADYTNRNNSLIDANSDNTVIEYREILRREKTCDLPVPADVAGGLLEYTNRLRASAMHTDSGDADAAGDSATTTSSLTYCQAVLWIKPLLAAIEKANNQLAGIREIEKGRQ
;
A
#
# COMPACT_ATOMS: atom_id res chain seq x y z
N MET A 1 45.87 -38.99 -25.91
CA MET A 1 45.20 -37.68 -25.98
C MET A 1 43.69 -37.75 -26.17
N LEU A 2 43.15 -38.64 -27.02
CA LEU A 2 41.69 -38.70 -27.31
C LEU A 2 40.81 -39.06 -26.09
N LEU A 3 41.22 -40.07 -25.31
CA LEU A 3 40.49 -40.53 -24.11
C LEU A 3 40.38 -39.44 -23.03
N GLY A 4 41.44 -38.64 -22.83
CA GLY A 4 41.42 -37.53 -21.87
C GLY A 4 40.48 -36.39 -22.30
N ARG A 5 40.33 -36.14 -23.60
CA ARG A 5 39.37 -35.15 -24.13
C ARG A 5 37.92 -35.60 -23.96
N LEU A 6 37.64 -36.89 -24.19
CA LEU A 6 36.30 -37.47 -23.98
C LEU A 6 35.89 -37.45 -22.50
N ALA A 7 36.80 -37.79 -21.59
CA ALA A 7 36.55 -37.71 -20.15
C ALA A 7 36.26 -36.26 -19.70
N ASN A 8 37.02 -35.29 -20.22
CA ASN A 8 36.81 -33.87 -19.89
C ASN A 8 35.48 -33.34 -20.46
N SER A 9 35.07 -33.79 -21.66
CA SER A 9 33.78 -33.46 -22.26
C SER A 9 32.61 -34.01 -21.44
N ALA A 10 32.69 -35.28 -21.00
CA ALA A 10 31.66 -35.90 -20.18
C ALA A 10 31.53 -35.23 -18.79
N ALA A 11 32.66 -34.81 -18.20
CA ALA A 11 32.65 -34.04 -16.96
C ALA A 11 32.01 -32.65 -17.14
N GLY A 12 32.28 -31.99 -18.27
CA GLY A 12 31.64 -30.71 -18.63
C GLY A 12 30.13 -30.82 -18.81
N GLN A 13 29.66 -31.88 -19.49
CA GLN A 13 28.22 -32.14 -19.68
C GLN A 13 27.49 -32.37 -18.36
N LYS A 14 28.04 -33.20 -17.47
CA LYS A 14 27.46 -33.44 -16.14
C LYS A 14 27.36 -32.17 -15.30
N LYS A 15 28.38 -31.30 -15.37
CA LYS A 15 28.39 -30.02 -14.67
C LYS A 15 27.30 -29.08 -15.20
N ALA A 16 27.13 -29.01 -16.52
CA ALA A 16 26.09 -28.19 -17.15
C ALA A 16 24.68 -28.69 -16.81
N GLU A 17 24.46 -30.00 -16.78
CA GLU A 17 23.18 -30.60 -16.36
C GLU A 17 22.84 -30.24 -14.91
N GLN A 18 23.81 -30.36 -14.00
CA GLN A 18 23.62 -29.97 -12.59
C GLN A 18 23.29 -28.48 -12.43
N GLU A 19 23.91 -27.61 -13.21
CA GLU A 19 23.62 -26.17 -13.18
C GLU A 19 22.21 -25.87 -13.69
N VAL A 20 21.81 -26.50 -14.80
CA VAL A 20 20.46 -26.36 -15.37
C VAL A 20 19.40 -26.88 -14.39
N ASP A 21 19.64 -27.99 -13.72
CA ASP A 21 18.72 -28.52 -12.71
C ASP A 21 18.63 -27.62 -11.49
N GLY A 22 19.75 -27.04 -11.04
CA GLY A 22 19.76 -26.01 -10.00
C GLY A 22 18.95 -24.77 -10.40
N GLN A 23 19.12 -24.28 -11.63
CA GLN A 23 18.34 -23.15 -12.15
C GLN A 23 16.84 -23.49 -12.24
N ARG A 24 16.47 -24.69 -12.68
CA ARG A 24 15.07 -25.14 -12.73
C ARG A 24 14.42 -25.13 -11.35
N GLN A 25 15.13 -25.57 -10.32
CA GLN A 25 14.63 -25.54 -8.94
C GLN A 25 14.40 -24.11 -8.45
N VAL A 26 15.34 -23.19 -8.72
CA VAL A 26 15.19 -21.77 -8.37
C VAL A 26 13.99 -21.14 -9.09
N ILE A 27 13.82 -21.42 -10.39
CA ILE A 27 12.69 -20.90 -11.18
C ILE A 27 11.37 -21.45 -10.64
N ALA A 28 11.29 -22.75 -10.33
CA ALA A 28 10.08 -23.37 -9.79
C ALA A 28 9.70 -22.77 -8.42
N ALA A 29 10.68 -22.59 -7.54
CA ALA A 29 10.46 -21.94 -6.24
C ALA A 29 10.01 -20.49 -6.40
N GLN A 30 10.62 -19.74 -7.33
CA GLN A 30 10.23 -18.36 -7.61
C GLN A 30 8.80 -18.27 -8.18
N ALA A 31 8.43 -19.14 -9.10
CA ALA A 31 7.09 -19.18 -9.69
C ALA A 31 6.01 -19.50 -8.65
N PHE A 32 6.28 -20.46 -7.75
CA PHE A 32 5.39 -20.76 -6.62
C PHE A 32 5.21 -19.56 -5.70
N ASN A 33 6.31 -18.91 -5.33
CA ASN A 33 6.28 -17.71 -4.51
C ASN A 33 5.43 -16.63 -5.16
N ILE A 34 5.72 -16.26 -6.42
CA ILE A 34 4.96 -15.25 -7.18
C ILE A 34 3.46 -15.58 -7.20
N ASN A 35 3.10 -16.83 -7.46
CA ASN A 35 1.70 -17.24 -7.48
C ASN A 35 1.02 -16.96 -6.12
N ARG A 36 1.70 -17.27 -5.02
CA ARG A 36 1.20 -17.01 -3.67
C ARG A 36 1.09 -15.50 -3.36
N PHE A 37 2.11 -14.73 -3.73
CA PHE A 37 2.08 -13.26 -3.62
C PHE A 37 0.85 -12.68 -4.32
N ASN A 38 0.58 -13.12 -5.55
CA ASN A 38 -0.55 -12.64 -6.34
C ASN A 38 -1.89 -12.97 -5.68
N GLN A 39 -2.06 -14.19 -5.15
CA GLN A 39 -3.30 -14.57 -4.46
C GLN A 39 -3.58 -13.71 -3.22
N ILE A 40 -2.55 -13.47 -2.40
CA ILE A 40 -2.68 -12.64 -1.20
C ILE A 40 -2.97 -11.18 -1.59
N ALA A 41 -2.24 -10.65 -2.58
CA ALA A 41 -2.46 -9.30 -3.09
C ALA A 41 -3.88 -9.12 -3.65
N ASP A 42 -4.38 -10.06 -4.44
CA ASP A 42 -5.73 -10.03 -5.01
C ASP A 42 -6.80 -10.05 -3.91
N TYR A 43 -6.63 -10.91 -2.90
CA TYR A 43 -7.54 -10.97 -1.76
C TYR A 43 -7.54 -9.66 -0.97
N THR A 44 -6.35 -9.13 -0.62
CA THR A 44 -6.21 -7.86 0.10
C THR A 44 -6.82 -6.71 -0.70
N ASN A 45 -6.59 -6.65 -2.01
CA ASN A 45 -7.14 -5.60 -2.87
C ASN A 45 -8.67 -5.64 -2.91
N ARG A 46 -9.26 -6.82 -3.09
CA ARG A 46 -10.72 -6.98 -3.06
C ARG A 46 -11.31 -6.56 -1.72
N ASN A 47 -10.70 -6.97 -0.62
CA ASN A 47 -11.16 -6.58 0.71
C ASN A 47 -11.06 -5.05 0.92
N ASN A 48 -9.96 -4.45 0.48
CA ASN A 48 -9.75 -3.01 0.58
C ASN A 48 -10.75 -2.21 -0.28
N SER A 49 -11.14 -2.72 -1.44
CA SER A 49 -12.21 -2.12 -2.25
C SER A 49 -13.57 -2.16 -1.55
N LEU A 50 -13.88 -3.24 -0.82
CA LEU A 50 -15.10 -3.31 -0.02
C LEU A 50 -15.08 -2.32 1.15
N ILE A 51 -13.92 -2.14 1.79
CA ILE A 51 -13.74 -1.14 2.85
C ILE A 51 -13.97 0.27 2.32
N ASP A 52 -13.44 0.59 1.13
CA ASP A 52 -13.66 1.88 0.47
C ASP A 52 -15.16 2.11 0.21
N ALA A 53 -15.85 1.14 -0.41
CA ALA A 53 -17.29 1.26 -0.69
C ALA A 53 -18.13 1.42 0.59
N ASN A 54 -17.79 0.68 1.65
CA ASN A 54 -18.47 0.79 2.93
C ASN A 54 -18.20 2.16 3.62
N SER A 55 -16.97 2.65 3.51
CA SER A 55 -16.58 3.98 3.99
C SER A 55 -17.39 5.06 3.28
N ASP A 56 -17.46 5.02 1.95
CA ASP A 56 -18.19 5.99 1.14
C ASP A 56 -19.68 6.00 1.48
N ASN A 57 -20.30 4.82 1.59
CA ASN A 57 -21.70 4.69 2.02
C ASN A 57 -21.93 5.32 3.40
N THR A 58 -21.05 5.04 4.36
CA THR A 58 -21.15 5.61 5.71
C THR A 58 -20.99 7.14 5.68
N VAL A 59 -20.10 7.67 4.83
CA VAL A 59 -19.91 9.12 4.69
C VAL A 59 -21.16 9.77 4.08
N ILE A 60 -21.83 9.12 3.13
CA ILE A 60 -23.10 9.58 2.58
C ILE A 60 -24.17 9.64 3.69
N GLU A 61 -24.30 8.58 4.48
CA GLU A 61 -25.23 8.55 5.63
C GLU A 61 -24.92 9.67 6.63
N TYR A 62 -23.65 9.87 6.96
CA TYR A 62 -23.24 10.92 7.88
C TYR A 62 -23.54 12.31 7.34
N ARG A 63 -23.38 12.56 6.03
CA ARG A 63 -23.77 13.83 5.42
C ARG A 63 -25.27 14.10 5.58
N GLU A 64 -26.12 13.09 5.39
CA GLU A 64 -27.57 13.24 5.56
C GLU A 64 -27.98 13.55 7.01
N ILE A 65 -27.30 12.96 7.98
CA ILE A 65 -27.50 13.25 9.40
C ILE A 65 -27.02 14.67 9.72
N LEU A 66 -25.77 14.98 9.36
CA LEU A 66 -25.09 16.22 9.73
C LEU A 66 -25.69 17.47 9.08
N ARG A 67 -26.37 17.35 7.93
CA ARG A 67 -27.05 18.48 7.28
C ARG A 67 -28.13 19.13 8.18
N ARG A 68 -28.61 18.42 9.21
CA ARG A 68 -29.62 18.91 10.15
C ARG A 68 -29.00 19.58 11.38
N GLU A 69 -27.69 19.45 11.57
CA GLU A 69 -26.98 19.94 12.74
C GLU A 69 -26.64 21.42 12.61
N LYS A 70 -26.98 22.21 13.63
CA LYS A 70 -26.75 23.66 13.63
C LYS A 70 -25.28 24.06 13.76
N THR A 71 -24.44 23.14 14.25
CA THR A 71 -23.02 23.37 14.48
C THR A 71 -22.16 23.05 13.25
N CYS A 72 -22.77 22.60 12.16
CA CYS A 72 -22.07 21.99 11.04
C CYS A 72 -21.05 22.91 10.36
N ASP A 73 -21.42 24.18 10.21
CA ASP A 73 -20.62 25.23 9.58
C ASP A 73 -19.74 26.01 10.57
N LEU A 74 -19.81 25.69 11.87
CA LEU A 74 -18.95 26.34 12.84
C LEU A 74 -17.48 25.96 12.58
N PRO A 75 -16.56 26.93 12.58
CA PRO A 75 -15.15 26.65 12.38
C PRO A 75 -14.58 25.93 13.59
N VAL A 76 -13.70 24.96 13.34
CA VAL A 76 -12.81 24.42 14.36
C VAL A 76 -11.84 25.54 14.80
N PRO A 77 -11.55 25.69 16.10
CA PRO A 77 -10.57 26.66 16.58
C PRO A 77 -9.24 26.61 15.82
N ALA A 78 -8.69 27.79 15.51
CA ALA A 78 -7.56 27.93 14.60
C ALA A 78 -6.28 27.25 15.11
N ASP A 79 -6.07 27.22 16.42
CA ASP A 79 -4.98 26.51 17.09
C ASP A 79 -5.09 24.99 16.88
N VAL A 80 -6.30 24.43 17.01
CA VAL A 80 -6.56 23.01 16.76
C VAL A 80 -6.40 22.68 15.27
N ALA A 81 -7.01 23.46 14.38
CA ALA A 81 -6.91 23.26 12.94
C ALA A 81 -5.45 23.39 12.44
N GLY A 82 -4.71 24.36 12.97
CA GLY A 82 -3.29 24.55 12.70
C GLY A 82 -2.44 23.36 13.16
N GLY A 83 -2.67 22.85 14.37
CA GLY A 83 -1.97 21.65 14.85
C GLY A 83 -2.25 20.40 14.01
N LEU A 84 -3.48 20.20 13.54
CA LEU A 84 -3.83 19.10 12.63
C LEU A 84 -3.15 19.23 11.26
N LEU A 85 -3.06 20.46 10.73
CA LEU A 85 -2.36 20.72 9.48
C LEU A 85 -0.85 20.46 9.62
N GLU A 86 -0.24 20.91 10.71
CA GLU A 86 1.18 20.66 11.00
C GLU A 86 1.45 19.15 11.10
N TYR A 87 0.60 18.41 11.83
CA TYR A 87 0.72 16.96 11.94
C TYR A 87 0.61 16.27 10.58
N THR A 88 -0.36 16.67 9.76
CA THR A 88 -0.54 16.16 8.40
C THR A 88 0.69 16.42 7.52
N ASN A 89 1.27 17.61 7.62
CA ASN A 89 2.49 17.97 6.88
C ASN A 89 3.69 17.13 7.33
N ARG A 90 3.85 16.91 8.64
CA ARG A 90 4.89 16.02 9.18
C ARG A 90 4.71 14.58 8.70
N LEU A 91 3.47 14.08 8.68
CA LEU A 91 3.17 12.75 8.18
C LEU A 91 3.54 12.62 6.69
N ARG A 92 3.13 13.60 5.87
CA ARG A 92 3.51 13.66 4.45
C ARG A 92 5.03 13.69 4.26
N ALA A 93 5.72 14.55 5.00
CA ALA A 93 7.18 14.65 4.95
C ALA A 93 7.88 13.35 5.35
N SER A 94 7.33 12.60 6.30
CA SER A 94 7.88 11.30 6.71
C SER A 94 7.62 10.16 5.71
N ALA A 95 6.56 10.28 4.90
CA ALA A 95 6.14 9.26 3.94
C ALA A 95 6.74 9.47 2.55
N MET A 96 7.02 10.72 2.16
CA MET A 96 7.62 11.06 0.87
C MET A 96 9.14 10.91 0.94
N HIS A 97 9.72 10.14 0.02
CA HIS A 97 11.16 10.16 -0.17
C HIS A 97 11.57 11.51 -0.79
N THR A 98 12.65 12.13 -0.30
CA THR A 98 13.08 13.48 -0.71
C THR A 98 13.62 13.57 -2.15
N ASP A 99 13.66 12.45 -2.87
CA ASP A 99 14.13 12.38 -4.25
C ASP A 99 12.94 12.51 -5.22
N SER A 100 12.42 13.73 -5.37
CA SER A 100 11.28 14.01 -6.23
C SER A 100 11.74 14.62 -7.57
N GLY A 101 12.31 13.78 -8.45
CA GLY A 101 12.53 14.14 -9.85
C GLY A 101 11.22 14.36 -10.62
N ASP A 102 10.13 13.73 -10.15
CA ASP A 102 8.79 13.76 -10.75
C ASP A 102 7.73 14.16 -9.70
N ALA A 103 7.97 15.25 -8.97
CA ALA A 103 6.89 15.82 -8.16
C ALA A 103 5.76 16.28 -9.11
N ASP A 104 4.57 15.67 -8.99
CA ASP A 104 3.39 16.11 -9.72
C ASP A 104 3.00 17.52 -9.28
N ALA A 105 3.44 18.52 -10.06
CA ALA A 105 3.18 19.93 -9.82
C ALA A 105 1.68 20.26 -9.86
N ALA A 106 0.82 19.42 -10.46
CA ALA A 106 -0.63 19.61 -10.44
C ALA A 106 -1.26 19.25 -9.08
N GLY A 107 -0.62 18.35 -8.32
CA GLY A 107 -0.99 18.02 -6.94
C GLY A 107 -0.64 19.11 -5.92
N ASP A 108 0.22 20.06 -6.30
CA ASP A 108 0.61 21.23 -5.51
C ASP A 108 -0.38 22.40 -5.71
N SER A 109 -1.64 22.08 -5.99
CA SER A 109 -2.71 23.06 -6.02
C SER A 109 -2.80 23.71 -4.64
N ALA A 110 -2.57 25.03 -4.59
CA ALA A 110 -2.69 25.85 -3.39
C ALA A 110 -3.99 25.48 -2.66
N THR A 111 -3.85 24.89 -1.47
CA THR A 111 -5.00 24.56 -0.64
C THR A 111 -5.71 25.88 -0.36
N THR A 112 -6.91 26.04 -0.93
CA THR A 112 -7.77 27.19 -0.63
C THR A 112 -7.84 27.37 0.87
N THR A 113 -7.74 28.62 1.34
CA THR A 113 -7.82 29.02 2.75
C THR A 113 -9.21 28.78 3.34
N SER A 114 -9.70 27.54 3.29
CA SER A 114 -10.96 27.14 3.90
C SER A 114 -10.69 26.73 5.34
N SER A 115 -11.35 27.39 6.29
CA SER A 115 -11.35 26.95 7.68
C SER A 115 -11.99 25.56 7.77
N LEU A 116 -11.32 24.64 8.45
CA LEU A 116 -11.91 23.34 8.78
C LEU A 116 -13.15 23.56 9.65
N THR A 117 -14.29 22.97 9.29
CA THR A 117 -15.52 23.00 10.10
C THR A 117 -15.71 21.71 10.89
N TYR A 118 -16.57 21.74 11.92
CA TYR A 118 -16.85 20.55 12.72
C TYR A 118 -17.42 19.40 11.88
N CYS A 119 -18.33 19.68 10.95
CA CYS A 119 -18.84 18.64 10.07
C CYS A 119 -17.78 18.08 9.14
N GLN A 120 -16.92 18.94 8.57
CA GLN A 120 -15.80 18.45 7.77
C GLN A 120 -14.91 17.53 8.60
N ALA A 121 -14.55 17.93 9.83
CA ALA A 121 -13.75 17.09 10.72
C ALA A 121 -14.41 15.72 10.98
N VAL A 122 -15.71 15.69 11.30
CA VAL A 122 -16.45 14.44 11.54
C VAL A 122 -16.53 13.57 10.29
N LEU A 123 -16.78 14.17 9.12
CA LEU A 123 -16.86 13.45 7.85
C LEU A 123 -15.52 12.80 7.43
N TRP A 124 -14.39 13.29 7.95
CA TRP A 124 -13.07 12.71 7.69
C TRP A 124 -12.71 11.52 8.59
N ILE A 125 -13.39 11.33 9.72
CA ILE A 125 -13.08 10.25 10.67
C ILE A 125 -13.26 8.87 10.01
N LYS A 126 -14.37 8.66 9.31
CA LYS A 126 -14.65 7.36 8.68
C LYS A 126 -13.66 7.02 7.55
N PRO A 127 -13.35 7.91 6.60
CA PRO A 127 -12.27 7.71 5.64
C PRO A 127 -10.90 7.44 6.27
N LEU A 128 -10.58 8.11 7.38
CA LEU A 128 -9.33 7.88 8.10
C LEU A 128 -9.26 6.46 8.69
N LEU A 129 -10.35 6.01 9.33
CA LEU A 129 -10.43 4.65 9.87
C LEU A 129 -10.34 3.59 8.76
N ALA A 130 -10.98 3.84 7.61
CA ALA A 130 -10.90 2.97 6.43
C ALA A 130 -9.46 2.88 5.89
N ALA A 131 -8.74 4.00 5.82
CA ALA A 131 -7.33 4.01 5.42
C ALA A 131 -6.45 3.19 6.38
N ILE A 132 -6.68 3.30 7.70
CA ILE A 132 -5.97 2.51 8.72
C ILE A 132 -6.29 1.02 8.57
N GLU A 133 -7.55 0.65 8.36
CA GLU A 133 -7.96 -0.74 8.15
C GLU A 133 -7.30 -1.34 6.90
N LYS A 134 -7.27 -0.60 5.79
CA LYS A 134 -6.59 -0.99 4.55
C LYS A 134 -5.09 -1.20 4.76
N ALA A 135 -4.43 -0.29 5.46
CA ALA A 135 -3.01 -0.42 5.81
C ALA A 135 -2.74 -1.66 6.68
N ASN A 136 -3.62 -1.94 7.64
CA ASN A 136 -3.53 -3.14 8.47
C ASN A 136 -3.71 -4.44 7.65
N ASN A 137 -4.65 -4.47 6.71
CA ASN A 137 -4.84 -5.61 5.80
C ASN A 137 -3.62 -5.85 4.91
N GLN A 138 -3.02 -4.78 4.38
CA GLN A 138 -1.77 -4.87 3.59
C GLN A 138 -0.63 -5.42 4.44
N LEU A 139 -0.46 -4.90 5.67
CA LEU A 139 0.57 -5.38 6.59
C LEU A 139 0.35 -6.84 6.99
N ALA A 140 -0.90 -7.26 7.18
CA ALA A 140 -1.24 -8.66 7.43
C ALA A 140 -0.85 -9.56 6.24
N GLY A 141 -1.18 -9.16 5.01
CA GLY A 141 -0.78 -9.88 3.80
C GLY A 141 0.74 -9.99 3.64
N ILE A 142 1.47 -8.90 3.88
CA ILE A 142 2.95 -8.90 3.86
C ILE A 142 3.52 -9.88 4.91
N ARG A 143 2.97 -9.90 6.12
CA ARG A 143 3.40 -10.84 7.18
C ARG A 143 3.14 -12.29 6.78
N GLU A 144 2.00 -12.58 6.13
CA GLU A 144 1.68 -13.93 5.65
C GLU A 144 2.65 -14.38 4.55
N ILE A 145 2.93 -13.48 3.62
CA ILE A 145 3.96 -13.64 2.59
C ILE A 145 5.31 -13.97 3.20
N GLU A 146 5.77 -13.19 4.19
CA GLU A 146 7.11 -13.37 4.78
C GLU A 146 7.21 -14.69 5.56
N LYS A 147 6.14 -15.10 6.24
CA LYS A 147 6.09 -16.39 6.97
C LYS A 147 6.32 -17.62 6.10
N GLY A 148 6.03 -17.56 4.80
CA GLY A 148 6.31 -18.70 3.91
C GLY A 148 7.53 -18.52 3.03
N ARG A 149 8.30 -17.44 3.24
CA ARG A 149 9.69 -17.34 2.78
C ARG A 149 10.65 -18.03 3.76
N GLN A 150 10.28 -18.11 5.05
CA GLN A 150 10.97 -18.87 6.09
C GLN A 150 10.65 -20.36 5.97
#